data_AF-A0AAN7SR08-F1
#
_entry.id   AF-A0AAN7SR08-F1
#
_cell.length_a   1.000
_cell.length_b   1.000
_cell.length_c   1.000
_cell.angle_alpha   90.00
_cell.angle_beta   90.00
_cell.angle_gamma   90.00
#
_symmetry.space_group_name_H-M   'P 1'
#
loop_
_entity.id
_entity.type
_entity.pdbx_description
1 polymer ?
#
loop_
_entity_poly.entity_id
_entity_poly.type
_entity_poly.pdbx_seq_one_letter_code
_entity_poly.pdbx_strand_id
1 'polypeptide(L)'
;MECEQSPGIDAIEQCLVEVISNNETDDIFYKQWILQNIKLAHQFWISYPPPGAGSSTSSKDKEKQTQLEEDKRTLSKEQRQLDYDAAIKEHHRNQREQWEIRQLDHDLLQQRHSERERERELKEQAESRLLHADAEDDYSLQSVCRAPIASLDCMEEFSAGSALSALGERPSDGVITKEQLLLSGLTHSAPGNPYQLSRQTSLTPGLRYRNLGKSGLRVSNIGLGTWPIFGPGVTEEQAEQIVSLAMDSGINVFDLSEAHSGTRAEVELGRILIRKGWKRSSYVVTTKIYWSTRSEERGLSRKHIIESVKASLLRLQLAYIDVVIVHKADPMCPMEEIVRAMHYVISQGWAMYWGTARWSPVEIMEAYTNCRQFNCITPIVEQAEYHMFCREKTELYIPELYNKIGVGLMAWSPITMGLAQSKEDGGIQLFSRYSFRSKYRSFSWTEDETSANKEGFSWVKEKVQPEETRKQSEKIRELNSLSERLGCTLAQLSIAWCLKNESVQCLLLGATSTDQLYDNIQSLQLIPKLNTNMVAEIERILENKPARPPMVSTLALR
;
A
#
# COMPACT_ATOMS: atom_id res chain seq x y z
N MET A 1 -4.91 -39.71 28.42
CA MET A 1 -3.50 -40.07 28.17
C MET A 1 -3.03 -41.23 29.06
N GLU A 2 -3.94 -42.10 29.54
CA GLU A 2 -3.59 -43.42 30.06
C GLU A 2 -4.59 -44.44 29.50
N CYS A 3 -4.24 -45.04 28.36
CA CYS A 3 -4.87 -46.26 27.85
C CYS A 3 -3.88 -46.92 26.89
N GLU A 4 -3.21 -47.99 27.32
CA GLU A 4 -2.16 -48.70 26.58
C GLU A 4 -2.69 -49.66 25.50
N GLN A 5 -3.91 -49.45 24.99
CA GLN A 5 -4.43 -50.19 23.84
C GLN A 5 -5.17 -49.22 22.91
N SER A 6 -4.97 -49.37 21.59
CA SER A 6 -5.60 -48.52 20.58
C SER A 6 -7.11 -48.52 20.78
N PRO A 7 -7.74 -47.39 21.15
CA PRO A 7 -9.19 -47.35 21.21
C PRO A 7 -9.67 -47.39 19.75
N GLY A 8 -10.54 -48.35 19.44
CA GLY A 8 -11.30 -48.30 18.19
C GLY A 8 -12.08 -46.99 18.11
N ILE A 9 -12.40 -46.55 16.89
CA ILE A 9 -13.10 -45.29 16.57
C ILE A 9 -14.28 -45.00 17.52
N ASP A 10 -15.00 -46.05 17.93
CA ASP A 10 -16.15 -45.98 18.84
C ASP A 10 -15.83 -45.49 20.26
N ALA A 11 -14.63 -45.77 20.78
CA ALA A 11 -14.24 -45.37 22.15
C ALA A 11 -13.88 -43.88 22.24
N ILE A 12 -13.40 -43.29 21.14
CA ILE A 12 -13.15 -41.85 21.06
C ILE A 12 -14.48 -41.10 20.93
N GLU A 13 -15.42 -41.61 20.13
CA GLU A 13 -16.76 -41.02 20.03
C GLU A 13 -17.54 -41.06 21.35
N GLN A 14 -17.43 -42.13 22.15
CA GLN A 14 -18.05 -42.18 23.48
C GLN A 14 -17.44 -41.19 24.47
N CYS A 15 -16.10 -41.07 24.50
CA CYS A 15 -15.42 -40.12 25.38
C CYS A 15 -15.73 -38.65 24.98
N LEU A 16 -15.97 -38.40 23.69
CA LEU A 16 -16.37 -37.10 23.15
C LEU A 16 -17.79 -36.68 23.56
N VAL A 17 -18.73 -37.63 23.61
CA VAL A 17 -20.10 -37.36 24.08
C VAL A 17 -20.10 -37.01 25.57
N GLU A 18 -19.28 -37.67 26.39
CA GLU A 18 -19.15 -37.38 27.83
C GLU A 18 -18.55 -35.99 28.13
N VAL A 19 -17.52 -35.57 27.38
CA VAL A 19 -16.90 -34.25 27.57
C VAL A 19 -17.84 -33.09 27.19
N ILE A 20 -18.68 -33.29 26.17
CA ILE A 20 -19.66 -32.29 25.73
C ILE A 20 -20.86 -32.20 26.69
N SER A 21 -21.28 -33.33 27.28
CA SER A 21 -22.41 -33.38 28.21
C SER A 21 -22.07 -32.91 29.62
N ASN A 22 -20.81 -33.00 30.04
CA ASN A 22 -20.35 -32.54 31.36
C ASN A 22 -19.91 -31.06 31.43
N ASN A 23 -20.03 -30.29 30.34
CA ASN A 23 -19.58 -28.90 30.28
C ASN A 23 -20.77 -27.92 30.50
N GLU A 24 -20.86 -27.33 31.69
CA GLU A 24 -21.96 -26.46 32.18
C GLU A 24 -22.05 -25.07 31.51
N THR A 25 -21.31 -24.81 30.42
CA THR A 25 -21.33 -23.52 29.72
C THR A 25 -22.49 -23.44 28.71
N ASP A 26 -23.38 -22.44 28.88
CA ASP A 26 -24.50 -22.16 27.94
C ASP A 26 -24.06 -21.49 26.63
N ASP A 27 -22.75 -21.27 26.44
CA ASP A 27 -22.20 -20.65 25.24
C ASP A 27 -22.15 -21.65 24.06
N ILE A 28 -23.13 -21.51 23.17
CA ILE A 28 -23.26 -22.28 21.91
C ILE A 28 -22.01 -22.13 21.03
N PHE A 29 -21.35 -20.97 21.05
CA PHE A 29 -20.14 -20.73 20.27
C PHE A 29 -18.93 -21.46 20.86
N TYR A 30 -18.84 -21.54 22.18
CA TYR A 30 -17.78 -22.32 22.85
C TYR A 30 -17.92 -23.82 22.56
N LYS A 31 -19.15 -24.34 22.59
CA LYS A 31 -19.45 -25.74 22.24
C LYS A 31 -19.16 -26.05 20.76
N GLN A 32 -19.52 -25.15 19.84
CA GLN A 32 -19.16 -25.27 18.41
C GLN A 32 -17.66 -25.17 18.17
N TRP A 33 -16.96 -24.29 18.89
CA TRP A 33 -15.50 -24.14 18.83
C TRP A 33 -14.79 -25.43 19.26
N ILE A 34 -15.22 -26.07 20.35
CA ILE A 34 -14.68 -27.36 20.79
C ILE A 34 -14.88 -28.43 19.71
N LEU A 35 -16.10 -28.57 19.19
CA LEU A 35 -16.45 -29.55 18.16
C LEU A 35 -15.62 -29.37 16.87
N GLN A 36 -15.37 -28.13 16.46
CA GLN A 36 -14.63 -27.85 15.24
C GLN A 36 -13.13 -28.10 15.39
N ASN A 37 -12.56 -27.76 16.56
CA ASN A 37 -11.16 -28.06 16.87
C ASN A 37 -10.90 -29.58 16.94
N ILE A 38 -11.86 -30.35 17.46
CA ILE A 38 -11.75 -31.81 17.55
C ILE A 38 -11.80 -32.45 16.14
N LYS A 39 -12.71 -32.00 15.28
CA LYS A 39 -12.78 -32.48 13.88
C LYS A 39 -11.51 -32.16 13.10
N LEU A 40 -10.94 -30.98 13.31
CA LEU A 40 -9.68 -30.57 12.69
C LEU A 40 -8.49 -31.35 13.23
N ALA A 41 -8.41 -31.57 14.54
CA ALA A 41 -7.38 -32.42 15.15
C ALA A 41 -7.43 -33.85 14.60
N HIS A 42 -8.63 -34.39 14.38
CA HIS A 42 -8.81 -35.70 13.76
C HIS A 42 -8.38 -35.74 12.28
N GLN A 43 -8.79 -34.76 11.46
CA GLN A 43 -8.32 -34.64 10.07
C GLN A 43 -6.79 -34.45 9.97
N PHE A 44 -6.22 -33.71 10.92
CA PHE A 44 -4.79 -33.48 10.99
C PHE A 44 -4.02 -34.72 11.43
N TRP A 45 -4.55 -35.50 12.38
CA TRP A 45 -3.98 -36.78 12.80
C TRP A 45 -3.97 -37.82 11.68
N ILE A 46 -5.01 -37.85 10.83
CA ILE A 46 -5.06 -38.70 9.63
C ILE A 46 -3.99 -38.27 8.61
N SER A 47 -3.78 -36.97 8.47
CA SER A 47 -2.85 -36.40 7.48
C SER A 47 -1.38 -36.44 7.95
N TYR A 48 -1.15 -36.44 9.26
CA TYR A 48 0.16 -36.42 9.92
C TYR A 48 0.18 -37.37 11.12
N PRO A 49 0.13 -38.69 10.89
CA PRO A 49 0.10 -39.65 11.97
C PRO A 49 1.42 -39.63 12.78
N PRO A 50 1.36 -39.76 14.12
CA PRO A 50 2.53 -39.82 14.96
C PRO A 50 3.40 -41.06 14.63
N PRO A 51 4.72 -41.00 14.86
CA PRO A 51 5.63 -42.09 14.50
C PRO A 51 5.34 -43.35 15.32
N GLY A 52 4.76 -44.38 14.68
CA GLY A 52 4.40 -45.66 15.31
C GLY A 52 3.14 -46.33 14.72
N ALA A 53 2.34 -45.60 13.96
CA ALA A 53 1.18 -46.16 13.25
C ALA A 53 1.60 -46.78 11.91
N GLY A 54 2.15 -48.01 11.93
CA GLY A 54 2.59 -48.72 10.74
C GLY A 54 2.66 -50.23 10.93
N SER A 55 2.01 -50.94 10.01
CA SER A 55 1.76 -52.39 9.94
C SER A 55 3.00 -53.29 10.03
N SER A 56 2.84 -54.42 10.71
CA SER A 56 3.77 -55.55 10.81
C SER A 56 4.14 -56.15 9.45
N THR A 57 5.44 -56.21 9.12
CA THR A 57 5.98 -57.19 8.17
C THR A 57 7.37 -57.66 8.58
N SER A 58 7.65 -58.92 8.25
CA SER A 58 8.65 -59.82 8.83
C SER A 58 10.06 -59.66 8.25
N SER A 59 11.04 -59.66 9.16
CA SER A 59 12.30 -60.45 9.19
C SER A 59 13.34 -60.35 8.06
N LYS A 60 14.54 -59.99 8.54
CA LYS A 60 15.91 -60.45 8.21
C LYS A 60 16.80 -59.65 7.24
N ASP A 61 18.02 -59.45 7.75
CA ASP A 61 19.30 -59.10 7.12
C ASP A 61 19.65 -57.61 6.95
N LYS A 62 20.40 -57.05 7.93
CA LYS A 62 21.79 -56.51 7.74
C LYS A 62 22.22 -55.57 8.89
N GLU A 63 23.08 -56.07 9.75
CA GLU A 63 23.44 -55.47 11.05
C GLU A 63 24.67 -54.52 11.03
N LYS A 64 25.00 -53.87 9.90
CA LYS A 64 26.06 -52.83 9.87
C LYS A 64 25.72 -51.57 9.05
N GLN A 65 24.53 -51.53 8.43
CA GLN A 65 23.94 -50.33 7.83
C GLN A 65 22.93 -49.65 8.77
N THR A 66 22.53 -50.33 9.84
CA THR A 66 21.47 -49.96 10.76
C THR A 66 21.81 -48.76 11.65
N GLN A 67 23.03 -48.62 12.18
CA GLN A 67 23.32 -47.53 13.13
C GLN A 67 23.28 -46.13 12.47
N LEU A 68 23.81 -45.99 11.26
CA LEU A 68 23.84 -44.70 10.55
C LEU A 68 22.47 -44.34 9.93
N GLU A 69 21.67 -45.33 9.56
CA GLU A 69 20.28 -45.13 9.13
C GLU A 69 19.33 -44.90 10.31
N GLU A 70 19.57 -45.51 11.46
CA GLU A 70 18.83 -45.24 12.70
C GLU A 70 19.08 -43.83 13.20
N ASP A 71 20.33 -43.36 13.21
CA ASP A 71 20.66 -41.98 13.58
C ASP A 71 20.07 -40.94 12.61
N LYS A 72 20.08 -41.23 11.29
CA LYS A 72 19.38 -40.38 10.30
C LYS A 72 17.86 -40.43 10.46
N ARG A 73 17.29 -41.57 10.87
CA ARG A 73 15.86 -41.72 11.15
C ARG A 73 15.46 -41.02 12.45
N THR A 74 16.28 -41.03 13.50
CA THR A 74 16.02 -40.30 14.75
C THR A 74 16.16 -38.79 14.54
N LEU A 75 17.18 -38.31 13.83
CA LEU A 75 17.30 -36.90 13.41
C LEU A 75 16.11 -36.46 12.54
N SER A 76 15.65 -37.31 11.62
CA SER A 76 14.44 -37.03 10.81
C SER A 76 13.15 -37.03 11.63
N LYS A 77 13.07 -37.86 12.69
CA LYS A 77 11.93 -37.89 13.62
C LYS A 77 11.89 -36.66 14.51
N GLU A 78 13.03 -36.23 15.06
CA GLU A 78 13.12 -35.02 15.88
C GLU A 78 12.76 -33.77 15.06
N GLN A 79 13.24 -33.67 13.81
CA GLN A 79 12.88 -32.56 12.93
C GLN A 79 11.38 -32.53 12.62
N ARG A 80 10.76 -33.69 12.34
CA ARG A 80 9.30 -33.76 12.11
C ARG A 80 8.50 -33.40 13.35
N GLN A 81 8.98 -33.76 14.54
CA GLN A 81 8.33 -33.38 15.80
C GLN A 81 8.43 -31.87 16.04
N LEU A 82 9.58 -31.26 15.75
CA LEU A 82 9.74 -29.80 15.81
C LEU A 82 8.84 -29.07 14.82
N ASP A 83 8.73 -29.57 13.59
CA ASP A 83 7.84 -28.99 12.57
C ASP A 83 6.36 -29.14 12.98
N TYR A 84 5.99 -30.26 13.58
CA TYR A 84 4.66 -30.50 14.14
C TYR A 84 4.33 -29.54 15.29
N ASP A 85 5.25 -29.39 16.25
CA ASP A 85 5.08 -28.48 17.39
C ASP A 85 5.02 -27.01 16.94
N ALA A 86 5.78 -26.64 15.90
CA ALA A 86 5.74 -25.31 15.29
C ALA A 86 4.39 -25.04 14.60
N ALA A 87 3.89 -26.00 13.81
CA ALA A 87 2.60 -25.91 13.13
C ALA A 87 1.44 -25.79 14.14
N ILE A 88 1.49 -26.54 15.25
CA ILE A 88 0.51 -26.42 16.34
C ILE A 88 0.55 -25.03 16.98
N LYS A 89 1.75 -24.51 17.29
CA LYS A 89 1.89 -23.17 17.87
C LYS A 89 1.36 -22.08 16.94
N GLU A 90 1.61 -22.20 15.63
CA GLU A 90 1.10 -21.28 14.62
C GLU A 90 -0.43 -21.37 14.49
N HIS A 91 -0.98 -22.59 14.47
CA HIS A 91 -2.43 -22.80 14.45
C HIS A 91 -3.13 -22.17 15.67
N HIS A 92 -2.63 -22.40 16.88
CA HIS A 92 -3.17 -21.78 18.10
C HIS A 92 -3.01 -20.26 18.13
N ARG A 93 -1.99 -19.72 17.47
CA ARG A 93 -1.81 -18.27 17.34
C ARG A 93 -2.87 -17.68 16.39
N ASN A 94 -3.02 -18.26 15.20
CA ASN A 94 -4.03 -17.88 14.22
C ASN A 94 -5.47 -17.98 14.78
N GLN A 95 -5.76 -19.00 15.59
CA GLN A 95 -7.07 -19.16 16.23
C GLN A 95 -7.33 -18.10 17.31
N ARG A 96 -6.32 -17.75 18.11
CA ARG A 96 -6.43 -16.64 19.08
C ARG A 96 -6.66 -15.31 18.37
N GLU A 97 -5.92 -15.04 17.30
CA GLU A 97 -6.08 -13.84 16.49
C GLU A 97 -7.48 -13.76 15.86
N GLN A 98 -7.99 -14.86 15.29
CA GLN A 98 -9.36 -14.89 14.77
C GLN A 98 -10.42 -14.71 15.86
N TRP A 99 -10.14 -15.14 17.10
CA TRP A 99 -11.04 -14.91 18.22
C TRP A 99 -11.01 -13.44 18.68
N GLU A 100 -9.83 -12.83 18.81
CA GLU A 100 -9.68 -11.40 19.13
C GLU A 100 -10.34 -10.50 18.09
N ILE A 101 -10.19 -10.81 16.80
CA ILE A 101 -10.86 -10.09 15.71
C ILE A 101 -12.39 -10.21 15.84
N ARG A 102 -12.91 -11.40 16.19
CA ARG A 102 -14.35 -11.61 16.39
C ARG A 102 -14.88 -10.87 17.63
N GLN A 103 -14.10 -10.80 18.71
CA GLN A 103 -14.43 -10.02 19.90
C GLN A 103 -14.47 -8.52 19.57
N LEU A 104 -13.46 -8.01 18.84
CA LEU A 104 -13.47 -6.64 18.32
C LEU A 104 -14.68 -6.35 17.43
N ASP A 105 -15.04 -7.24 16.50
CA ASP A 105 -16.22 -7.09 15.65
C ASP A 105 -17.52 -7.07 16.48
N HIS A 106 -17.60 -7.87 17.55
CA HIS A 106 -18.73 -7.90 18.48
C HIS A 106 -18.83 -6.60 19.30
N ASP A 107 -17.73 -6.13 19.87
CA ASP A 107 -17.68 -4.88 20.63
C ASP A 107 -18.01 -3.68 19.74
N LEU A 108 -17.57 -3.69 18.48
CA LEU A 108 -17.92 -2.70 17.47
C LEU A 108 -19.40 -2.74 17.07
N LEU A 109 -20.02 -3.92 17.03
CA LEU A 109 -21.46 -4.06 16.81
C LEU A 109 -22.24 -3.49 17.99
N GLN A 110 -21.78 -3.72 19.23
CA GLN A 110 -22.38 -3.14 20.43
C GLN A 110 -22.23 -1.62 20.46
N GLN A 111 -21.06 -1.07 20.10
CA GLN A 111 -20.87 0.37 19.96
C GLN A 111 -21.82 0.98 18.93
N ARG A 112 -21.99 0.35 17.76
CA ARG A 112 -22.94 0.79 16.73
C ARG A 112 -24.40 0.76 17.19
N HIS A 113 -24.77 -0.24 17.99
CA HIS A 113 -26.09 -0.27 18.61
C HIS A 113 -26.27 0.90 19.58
N SER A 114 -25.28 1.15 20.44
CA SER A 114 -25.31 2.27 21.40
C SER A 114 -25.33 3.65 20.72
N GLU A 115 -24.57 3.84 19.64
CA GLU A 115 -24.57 5.09 18.85
C GLU A 115 -25.92 5.32 18.18
N ARG A 116 -26.54 4.28 17.58
CA ARG A 116 -27.88 4.38 16.98
C ARG A 116 -28.95 4.70 18.02
N GLU A 117 -28.83 4.18 19.23
CA GLU A 117 -29.73 4.53 20.33
C GLU A 117 -29.54 5.99 20.76
N ARG A 118 -28.30 6.47 20.92
CA ARG A 118 -28.03 7.89 21.20
C ARG A 118 -28.54 8.82 20.10
N GLU A 119 -28.38 8.46 18.83
CA GLU A 119 -28.92 9.24 17.70
C GLU A 119 -30.44 9.30 17.73
N ARG A 120 -31.11 8.20 18.09
CA ARG A 120 -32.57 8.17 18.28
C ARG A 120 -33.00 9.07 19.43
N GLU A 121 -32.35 8.97 20.59
CA GLU A 121 -32.64 9.81 21.76
C GLU A 121 -32.45 11.30 21.45
N LEU A 122 -31.38 11.67 20.76
CA LEU A 122 -31.13 13.06 20.35
C LEU A 122 -32.20 13.55 19.37
N LYS A 123 -32.67 12.68 18.48
CA LYS A 123 -33.72 13.01 17.52
C LYS A 123 -35.08 13.19 18.21
N GLU A 124 -35.42 12.33 19.16
CA GLU A 124 -36.63 12.48 20.00
C GLU A 124 -36.56 13.75 20.88
N GLN A 125 -35.39 14.08 21.42
CA GLN A 125 -35.17 15.34 22.15
C GLN A 125 -35.27 16.58 21.24
N ALA A 126 -34.82 16.50 19.98
CA ALA A 126 -34.97 17.58 19.03
C ALA A 126 -36.44 17.75 18.58
N GLU A 127 -37.16 16.66 18.34
CA GLU A 127 -38.57 16.66 17.97
C GLU A 127 -39.45 17.18 19.12
N SER A 128 -39.18 16.79 20.37
CA SER A 128 -39.87 17.35 21.54
C SER A 128 -39.59 18.84 21.78
N ARG A 129 -38.36 19.31 21.51
CA ARG A 129 -38.04 20.76 21.57
C ARG A 129 -38.76 21.56 20.49
N LEU A 130 -38.92 21.00 19.29
CA LEU A 130 -39.68 21.65 18.20
C LEU A 130 -41.17 21.73 18.54
N LEU A 131 -41.75 20.67 19.11
CA LEU A 131 -43.15 20.67 19.58
C LEU A 131 -43.40 21.65 20.74
N HIS A 132 -42.38 21.90 21.58
CA HIS A 132 -42.47 22.93 22.63
C HIS A 132 -42.26 24.36 22.12
N ALA A 133 -41.46 24.56 21.06
CA ALA A 133 -41.28 25.86 20.43
C ALA A 133 -42.54 26.34 19.68
N ASP A 134 -43.27 25.42 19.04
CA ASP A 134 -44.54 25.74 18.37
C ASP A 134 -45.68 26.11 19.35
N ALA A 135 -45.49 25.90 20.66
CA ALA A 135 -46.46 26.29 21.69
C ALA A 135 -46.24 27.70 22.27
N GLU A 136 -45.08 28.33 22.02
CA GLU A 136 -44.74 29.65 22.59
C GLU A 136 -44.75 30.81 21.57
N ASP A 137 -44.76 30.54 20.26
CA ASP A 137 -44.75 31.57 19.22
C ASP A 137 -46.09 31.69 18.45
N ASP A 138 -47.16 32.04 19.16
CA ASP A 138 -48.40 32.55 18.55
C ASP A 138 -48.51 34.06 18.73
N TYR A 139 -47.58 34.85 18.18
CA TYR A 139 -47.83 36.24 17.77
C TYR A 139 -46.77 36.72 16.76
N SER A 140 -47.24 37.13 15.58
CA SER A 140 -46.57 37.92 14.53
C SER A 140 -45.84 37.19 13.38
N LEU A 141 -46.63 36.70 12.41
CA LEU A 141 -46.19 36.40 11.05
C LEU A 141 -46.47 37.58 10.12
N GLN A 142 -45.41 38.24 9.63
CA GLN A 142 -45.45 38.93 8.33
C GLN A 142 -44.28 38.48 7.45
N SER A 143 -44.68 37.95 6.30
CA SER A 143 -43.89 37.37 5.22
C SER A 143 -42.96 38.36 4.52
N VAL A 144 -41.70 37.97 4.25
CA VAL A 144 -41.00 38.31 2.99
C VAL A 144 -39.99 37.20 2.63
N CYS A 145 -40.28 36.45 1.56
CA CYS A 145 -39.28 35.72 0.80
C CYS A 145 -38.87 36.54 -0.42
N ARG A 146 -37.58 36.77 -0.63
CA ARG A 146 -36.82 36.56 -1.90
C ARG A 146 -35.40 37.12 -1.78
N ALA A 147 -34.42 36.25 -2.00
CA ALA A 147 -33.02 36.64 -2.18
C ALA A 147 -32.81 37.32 -3.55
N PRO A 148 -32.05 38.43 -3.64
CA PRO A 148 -31.67 39.03 -4.91
C PRO A 148 -30.38 38.40 -5.46
N ILE A 149 -30.38 38.22 -6.78
CA ILE A 149 -29.21 37.99 -7.62
C ILE A 149 -28.29 39.21 -7.50
N ALA A 150 -27.00 39.01 -7.20
CA ALA A 150 -25.98 40.05 -7.31
C ALA A 150 -24.94 39.63 -8.35
N SER A 151 -24.78 40.53 -9.32
CA SER A 151 -23.91 40.48 -10.49
C SER A 151 -22.44 40.69 -10.14
N LEU A 152 -21.60 40.21 -11.08
CA LEU A 152 -20.23 40.63 -11.35
C LEU A 152 -20.02 42.13 -11.10
N ASP A 153 -19.06 42.45 -10.22
CA ASP A 153 -18.06 43.52 -10.28
C ASP A 153 -17.69 43.97 -8.86
N CYS A 154 -16.41 44.25 -8.66
CA CYS A 154 -15.73 44.68 -7.42
C CYS A 154 -15.04 43.54 -6.64
N MET A 155 -13.78 43.26 -6.98
CA MET A 155 -12.61 43.68 -6.19
C MET A 155 -11.35 42.98 -6.73
N GLU A 156 -10.67 43.66 -7.66
CA GLU A 156 -9.21 43.53 -7.83
C GLU A 156 -8.51 44.33 -6.72
N GLU A 157 -7.28 43.92 -6.42
CA GLU A 157 -6.27 44.52 -5.52
C GLU A 157 -6.05 43.84 -4.16
N PHE A 158 -5.18 42.82 -4.16
CA PHE A 158 -4.04 42.75 -3.24
C PHE A 158 -2.92 41.93 -3.88
N SER A 159 -2.17 42.56 -4.78
CA SER A 159 -0.82 42.12 -5.17
C SER A 159 0.13 43.26 -4.83
N ALA A 160 0.78 43.14 -3.67
CA ALA A 160 1.83 44.07 -3.27
C ALA A 160 3.14 43.65 -3.95
N GLY A 161 3.51 44.38 -5.00
CA GLY A 161 4.77 44.17 -5.71
C GLY A 161 4.99 45.12 -6.89
N SER A 162 5.13 46.43 -6.65
CA SER A 162 6.08 47.34 -7.34
C SER A 162 5.73 48.81 -7.11
N ALA A 163 6.40 49.43 -6.14
CA ALA A 163 6.60 50.86 -6.14
C ALA A 163 7.85 51.16 -6.98
N LEU A 164 7.67 51.43 -8.28
CA LEU A 164 8.72 52.04 -9.12
C LEU A 164 8.09 52.77 -10.32
N SER A 165 7.49 53.93 -10.06
CA SER A 165 7.35 55.03 -11.03
C SER A 165 6.85 56.28 -10.34
N ALA A 166 7.79 57.02 -9.76
CA ALA A 166 7.67 58.46 -9.61
C ALA A 166 9.10 59.00 -9.47
N LEU A 167 9.56 59.72 -10.49
CA LEU A 167 10.47 60.86 -10.46
C LEU A 167 11.14 60.99 -11.83
N GLY A 168 10.53 61.82 -12.68
CA GLY A 168 11.27 62.59 -13.67
C GLY A 168 11.48 63.98 -13.10
N GLU A 169 12.75 64.36 -12.86
CA GLU A 169 13.33 65.68 -13.19
C GLU A 169 14.81 65.81 -12.71
N ARG A 170 15.74 65.53 -13.65
CA ARG A 170 17.11 66.09 -13.86
C ARG A 170 18.15 66.06 -12.68
N PRO A 171 19.42 66.54 -12.88
CA PRO A 171 20.53 65.75 -13.45
C PRO A 171 21.84 65.83 -12.61
N SER A 172 22.69 64.79 -12.64
CA SER A 172 24.18 64.91 -12.67
C SER A 172 24.89 63.63 -12.23
N ASP A 173 25.78 63.15 -13.10
CA ASP A 173 27.07 62.50 -12.85
C ASP A 173 27.30 61.64 -11.60
N GLY A 174 27.59 60.35 -11.84
CA GLY A 174 28.25 59.49 -10.85
C GLY A 174 28.10 58.01 -11.17
N VAL A 175 29.08 57.43 -11.85
CA VAL A 175 29.19 55.99 -12.08
C VAL A 175 29.45 55.29 -10.74
N ILE A 176 28.51 54.48 -10.25
CA ILE A 176 28.71 53.57 -9.11
C ILE A 176 28.91 52.15 -9.66
N THR A 177 30.07 51.57 -9.39
CA THR A 177 30.46 50.24 -9.87
C THR A 177 29.94 49.11 -8.98
N LYS A 178 29.86 47.92 -9.56
CA LYS A 178 29.18 46.69 -9.09
C LYS A 178 29.71 46.10 -7.77
N GLU A 179 30.71 46.71 -7.14
CA GLU A 179 31.36 46.21 -5.91
C GLU A 179 30.84 46.88 -4.62
N GLN A 180 30.13 48.01 -4.72
CA GLN A 180 29.55 48.69 -3.53
C GLN A 180 28.21 48.11 -3.05
N LEU A 181 27.59 47.21 -3.80
CA LEU A 181 26.31 46.57 -3.45
C LEU A 181 26.47 45.27 -2.63
N LEU A 182 27.70 44.77 -2.46
CA LEU A 182 27.95 43.47 -1.80
C LEU A 182 28.36 43.56 -0.31
N LEU A 183 28.35 44.76 0.30
CA LEU A 183 28.87 44.96 1.66
C LEU A 183 27.87 45.54 2.69
N SER A 184 26.57 45.52 2.43
CA SER A 184 25.55 46.09 3.36
C SER A 184 24.71 45.03 4.07
N GLY A 185 25.34 43.97 4.55
CA GLY A 185 24.65 42.82 5.15
C GLY A 185 25.14 42.44 6.54
N LEU A 186 25.35 43.38 7.46
CA LEU A 186 25.59 43.07 8.87
C LEU A 186 25.00 44.14 9.81
N THR A 187 24.40 43.64 10.89
CA THR A 187 23.98 44.30 12.16
C THR A 187 22.59 44.93 12.22
N HIS A 188 21.65 44.26 12.91
CA HIS A 188 21.28 44.64 14.28
C HIS A 188 20.37 43.58 14.93
N SER A 189 20.86 43.05 16.03
CA SER A 189 20.18 42.20 17.01
C SER A 189 19.44 43.07 18.03
N ALA A 190 18.23 42.65 18.43
CA ALA A 190 17.55 43.12 19.64
C ALA A 190 17.00 41.92 20.44
N PRO A 191 17.00 41.94 21.78
CA PRO A 191 16.87 40.74 22.62
C PRO A 191 15.46 40.60 23.22
N GLY A 192 15.01 39.34 23.40
CA GLY A 192 13.95 39.03 24.38
C GLY A 192 12.80 38.13 23.91
N ASN A 193 13.07 36.83 23.76
CA ASN A 193 12.19 35.74 24.25
C ASN A 193 12.90 34.39 24.06
N PRO A 194 13.22 33.61 25.12
CA PRO A 194 13.72 32.25 24.94
C PRO A 194 12.53 31.31 24.72
N TYR A 195 12.72 30.28 23.90
CA TYR A 195 11.74 29.25 23.51
C TYR A 195 10.85 29.55 22.29
N GLN A 196 11.48 29.79 21.15
CA GLN A 196 11.08 29.06 19.94
C GLN A 196 12.32 28.39 19.37
N LEU A 197 12.52 27.12 19.75
CA LEU A 197 13.22 26.16 18.90
C LEU A 197 12.41 26.08 17.60
N SER A 198 12.71 26.99 16.67
CA SER A 198 12.48 26.76 15.26
C SER A 198 13.18 25.45 14.96
N ARG A 199 12.42 24.35 14.93
CA ARG A 199 12.86 23.05 14.44
C ARG A 199 13.27 23.30 12.99
N GLN A 200 14.55 23.62 12.78
CA GLN A 200 15.19 23.45 11.50
C GLN A 200 15.13 21.95 11.26
N THR A 201 14.03 21.49 10.66
CA THR A 201 13.96 20.17 10.05
C THR A 201 15.06 20.18 9.01
N SER A 202 16.18 19.52 9.28
CA SER A 202 17.17 19.19 8.27
C SER A 202 16.45 18.42 7.18
N LEU A 203 16.01 19.12 6.13
CA LEU A 203 15.31 18.51 5.02
C LEU A 203 16.24 17.45 4.44
N THR A 204 15.77 16.20 4.41
CA THR A 204 16.51 15.07 3.85
C THR A 204 17.04 15.45 2.47
N PRO A 205 18.36 15.42 2.24
CA PRO A 205 18.95 15.85 0.97
C PRO A 205 18.34 15.11 -0.22
N GLY A 206 17.85 15.87 -1.20
CA GLY A 206 17.22 15.32 -2.41
C GLY A 206 15.73 14.99 -2.28
N LEU A 207 15.14 15.06 -1.07
CA LEU A 207 13.69 14.99 -0.89
C LEU A 207 13.04 16.26 -1.45
N ARG A 208 12.00 16.08 -2.26
CA ARG A 208 11.27 17.17 -2.91
C ARG A 208 9.77 16.90 -2.85
N TYR A 209 8.98 17.97 -2.77
CA TYR A 209 7.52 17.88 -2.82
C TYR A 209 7.00 18.38 -4.16
N ARG A 210 6.22 17.54 -4.84
CA ARG A 210 5.60 17.83 -6.14
C ARG A 210 4.09 17.63 -6.06
N ASN A 211 3.36 18.28 -6.95
CA ASN A 211 1.94 18.01 -7.13
C ASN A 211 1.74 16.59 -7.67
N LEU A 212 0.73 15.88 -7.16
CA LEU A 212 0.34 14.59 -7.70
C LEU A 212 -0.54 14.82 -8.94
N GLY A 213 0.04 14.60 -10.12
CA GLY A 213 -0.61 15.00 -11.37
C GLY A 213 -0.69 16.51 -11.51
N LYS A 214 -1.80 17.01 -12.08
CA LYS A 214 -2.15 18.44 -12.08
C LYS A 214 -3.04 18.84 -10.89
N SER A 215 -3.21 17.96 -9.90
CA SER A 215 -3.99 18.27 -8.69
C SER A 215 -3.25 19.24 -7.77
N GLY A 216 -3.93 19.77 -6.75
CA GLY A 216 -3.33 20.58 -5.69
C GLY A 216 -2.61 19.77 -4.60
N LEU A 217 -2.73 18.44 -4.60
CA LEU A 217 -2.17 17.57 -3.57
C LEU A 217 -0.64 17.49 -3.72
N ARG A 218 0.11 17.91 -2.68
CA ARG A 218 1.57 17.84 -2.67
C ARG A 218 2.06 16.57 -1.98
N VAL A 219 2.85 15.79 -2.70
CA VAL A 219 3.45 14.53 -2.24
C VAL A 219 4.97 14.61 -2.27
N SER A 220 5.64 13.94 -1.34
CA SER A 220 7.08 13.69 -1.43
C SER A 220 7.40 12.83 -2.67
N ASN A 221 8.56 13.07 -3.27
CA ASN A 221 9.02 12.31 -4.45
C ASN A 221 9.24 10.83 -4.18
N ILE A 222 9.33 10.43 -2.91
CA ILE A 222 9.24 9.05 -2.45
C ILE A 222 8.09 8.91 -1.47
N GLY A 223 7.44 7.74 -1.46
CA GLY A 223 6.41 7.36 -0.51
C GLY A 223 6.74 6.02 0.14
N LEU A 224 6.07 5.69 1.24
CA LEU A 224 6.22 4.42 1.93
C LEU A 224 5.09 3.48 1.56
N GLY A 225 5.39 2.43 0.79
CA GLY A 225 4.47 1.33 0.53
C GLY A 225 4.49 0.34 1.70
N THR A 226 3.33 0.07 2.28
CA THR A 226 3.24 -0.69 3.52
C THR A 226 3.24 -2.20 3.34
N TRP A 227 3.31 -2.69 2.09
CA TRP A 227 3.29 -4.12 1.79
C TRP A 227 4.36 -4.92 2.55
N PRO A 228 5.66 -4.57 2.48
CA PRO A 228 6.68 -5.33 3.18
C PRO A 228 6.68 -5.11 4.70
N ILE A 229 6.12 -3.99 5.17
CA ILE A 229 6.17 -3.57 6.57
C ILE A 229 5.21 -4.40 7.42
N PHE A 230 3.99 -4.61 6.92
CA PHE A 230 2.96 -5.37 7.64
C PHE A 230 2.87 -6.82 7.16
N GLY A 231 3.98 -7.35 6.65
CA GLY A 231 4.12 -8.75 6.26
C GLY A 231 4.57 -9.64 7.42
N PRO A 232 4.50 -10.96 7.27
CA PRO A 232 5.04 -11.89 8.26
C PRO A 232 6.55 -11.64 8.46
N GLY A 233 6.97 -11.47 9.71
CA GLY A 233 8.38 -11.31 10.09
C GLY A 233 8.81 -9.90 10.54
N VAL A 234 7.94 -8.90 10.45
CA VAL A 234 8.18 -7.56 11.00
C VAL A 234 7.28 -7.37 12.24
N THR A 235 7.85 -6.93 13.36
CA THR A 235 7.06 -6.69 14.59
C THR A 235 6.35 -5.34 14.55
N GLU A 236 5.33 -5.13 15.39
CA GLU A 236 4.61 -3.85 15.47
C GLU A 236 5.55 -2.69 15.85
N GLU A 237 6.54 -2.95 16.70
CA GLU A 237 7.55 -1.95 17.10
C GLU A 237 8.46 -1.58 15.93
N GLN A 238 8.88 -2.58 15.14
CA GLN A 238 9.69 -2.34 13.95
C GLN A 238 8.89 -1.57 12.89
N ALA A 239 7.62 -1.93 12.68
CA ALA A 239 6.73 -1.20 11.78
C ALA A 239 6.57 0.27 12.23
N GLU A 240 6.36 0.51 13.52
CA GLU A 240 6.30 1.87 14.07
C GLU A 240 7.61 2.65 13.84
N GLN A 241 8.76 2.01 14.04
CA GLN A 241 10.07 2.63 13.82
C GLN A 241 10.28 3.00 12.34
N ILE A 242 9.91 2.13 11.40
CA ILE A 242 10.01 2.40 9.96
C ILE A 242 9.10 3.56 9.56
N VAL A 243 7.84 3.57 10.02
CA VAL A 243 6.88 4.66 9.74
C VAL A 243 7.35 5.97 10.38
N SER A 244 7.91 5.92 11.59
CA SER A 244 8.49 7.10 12.26
C SER A 244 9.68 7.66 11.48
N LEU A 245 10.60 6.80 11.04
CA LEU A 245 11.75 7.21 10.23
C LEU A 245 11.31 7.86 8.91
N ALA A 246 10.26 7.33 8.27
CA ALA A 246 9.71 7.93 7.05
C ALA A 246 9.21 9.36 7.32
N MET A 247 8.38 9.55 8.35
CA MET A 247 7.88 10.87 8.74
C MET A 247 8.98 11.84 9.12
N ASP A 248 9.94 11.40 9.94
CA ASP A 248 11.07 12.24 10.38
C ASP A 248 11.99 12.61 9.22
N SER A 249 12.08 11.75 8.21
CA SER A 249 12.80 12.03 6.96
C SER A 249 12.02 12.94 6.00
N GLY A 250 10.78 13.32 6.31
CA GLY A 250 9.92 14.18 5.50
C GLY A 250 9.03 13.46 4.48
N ILE A 251 9.04 12.12 4.44
CA ILE A 251 8.11 11.36 3.60
C ILE A 251 6.70 11.61 4.14
N ASN A 252 5.79 12.05 3.25
CA ASN A 252 4.42 12.32 3.63
C ASN A 252 3.41 11.33 3.05
N VAL A 253 3.80 10.42 2.14
CA VAL A 253 2.88 9.46 1.51
C VAL A 253 3.01 8.09 2.16
N PHE A 254 1.89 7.52 2.62
CA PHE A 254 1.75 6.16 3.12
C PHE A 254 0.71 5.41 2.30
N ASP A 255 1.16 4.38 1.59
CA ASP A 255 0.35 3.65 0.63
C ASP A 255 0.05 2.23 1.11
N LEU A 256 -1.24 1.91 1.24
CA LEU A 256 -1.75 0.64 1.70
C LEU A 256 -2.47 -0.12 0.59
N SER A 257 -2.57 -1.43 0.76
CA SER A 257 -3.28 -2.30 -0.17
C SER A 257 -3.91 -3.46 0.58
N GLU A 258 -5.23 -3.59 0.47
CA GLU A 258 -5.96 -4.72 1.07
C GLU A 258 -5.43 -6.09 0.58
N ALA A 259 -5.10 -6.22 -0.72
CA ALA A 259 -4.64 -7.49 -1.30
C ALA A 259 -3.30 -7.99 -0.76
N HIS A 260 -2.44 -7.08 -0.32
CA HIS A 260 -1.03 -7.37 -0.10
C HIS A 260 -0.68 -7.45 1.39
N SER A 261 -1.32 -6.63 2.22
CA SER A 261 -1.08 -6.59 3.66
C SER A 261 -2.32 -6.96 4.50
N GLY A 262 -3.41 -7.32 3.84
CA GLY A 262 -4.69 -7.59 4.48
C GLY A 262 -5.27 -6.35 5.19
N THR A 263 -6.32 -6.59 5.96
CA THR A 263 -6.97 -5.57 6.81
C THR A 263 -6.10 -5.13 7.99
N ARG A 264 -5.13 -5.96 8.39
CA ARG A 264 -4.25 -5.73 9.53
C ARG A 264 -3.39 -4.47 9.36
N ALA A 265 -2.86 -4.24 8.16
CA ALA A 265 -2.05 -3.06 7.88
C ALA A 265 -2.75 -1.73 8.12
N GLU A 266 -4.04 -1.65 7.76
CA GLU A 266 -4.84 -0.45 8.00
C GLU A 266 -5.03 -0.21 9.50
N VAL A 267 -5.27 -1.26 10.28
CA VAL A 267 -5.38 -1.19 11.75
C VAL A 267 -4.07 -0.74 12.39
N GLU A 268 -2.96 -1.37 12.03
CA GLU A 268 -1.65 -1.04 12.61
C GLU A 268 -1.17 0.35 12.24
N LEU A 269 -1.30 0.77 10.98
CA LEU A 269 -0.97 2.13 10.59
C LEU A 269 -1.84 3.14 11.34
N GLY A 270 -3.16 2.89 11.45
CA GLY A 270 -4.07 3.73 12.22
C GLY A 270 -3.62 3.89 13.68
N ARG A 271 -3.26 2.79 14.34
CA ARG A 271 -2.71 2.81 15.72
C ARG A 271 -1.41 3.59 15.81
N ILE A 272 -0.50 3.45 14.84
CA ILE A 272 0.76 4.20 14.81
C ILE A 272 0.48 5.71 14.67
N LEU A 273 -0.40 6.11 13.75
CA LEU A 273 -0.75 7.51 13.51
C LEU A 273 -1.36 8.17 14.76
N ILE A 274 -2.25 7.46 15.47
CA ILE A 274 -2.84 7.93 16.73
C ILE A 274 -1.78 8.05 17.82
N ARG A 275 -0.96 7.01 18.04
CA ARG A 275 0.09 7.01 19.06
C ARG A 275 1.10 8.14 18.87
N LYS A 276 1.48 8.42 17.61
CA LYS A 276 2.44 9.48 17.29
C LYS A 276 1.84 10.87 17.33
N GLY A 277 0.51 11.00 17.24
CA GLY A 277 -0.18 12.29 17.33
C GLY A 277 0.22 13.27 16.21
N TRP A 278 0.67 12.78 15.05
CA TRP A 278 0.99 13.64 13.92
C TRP A 278 -0.27 14.32 13.40
N LYS A 279 -0.16 15.59 13.01
CA LYS A 279 -1.30 16.34 12.46
C LYS A 279 -1.79 15.64 11.19
N ARG A 280 -3.10 15.38 11.09
CA ARG A 280 -3.70 14.72 9.92
C ARG A 280 -3.38 15.42 8.59
N SER A 281 -3.21 16.73 8.61
CA SER A 281 -2.82 17.56 7.46
C SER A 281 -1.36 17.43 7.03
N SER A 282 -0.51 16.73 7.80
CA SER A 282 0.92 16.60 7.53
C SER A 282 1.29 15.37 6.68
N TYR A 283 0.35 14.42 6.53
CA TYR A 283 0.57 13.18 5.79
C TYR A 283 -0.60 12.89 4.84
N VAL A 284 -0.30 12.04 3.86
CA VAL A 284 -1.15 11.59 2.77
C VAL A 284 -1.28 10.07 2.90
N VAL A 285 -2.50 9.59 3.14
CA VAL A 285 -2.81 8.16 3.18
C VAL A 285 -3.51 7.77 1.88
N THR A 286 -3.00 6.73 1.23
CA THR A 286 -3.63 6.13 0.06
C THR A 286 -3.98 4.67 0.37
N THR A 287 -5.21 4.25 0.06
CA THR A 287 -5.62 2.84 0.17
C THR A 287 -6.24 2.37 -1.14
N LYS A 288 -6.26 1.06 -1.33
CA LYS A 288 -6.70 0.42 -2.57
C LYS A 288 -7.91 -0.46 -2.33
N ILE A 289 -8.85 -0.40 -3.27
CA ILE A 289 -10.09 -1.19 -3.26
C ILE A 289 -10.23 -2.01 -4.54
N TYR A 290 -10.65 -3.28 -4.41
CA TYR A 290 -11.07 -4.25 -5.42
C TYR A 290 -11.41 -5.64 -4.81
N TRP A 291 -10.67 -6.13 -3.82
CA TRP A 291 -10.84 -7.47 -3.20
C TRP A 291 -11.59 -7.37 -1.86
N SER A 292 -12.69 -8.11 -1.69
CA SER A 292 -13.28 -8.30 -0.36
C SER A 292 -12.47 -9.28 0.48
N THR A 293 -12.37 -8.99 1.78
CA THR A 293 -11.78 -9.87 2.79
C THR A 293 -12.81 -10.75 3.51
N ARG A 294 -14.11 -10.49 3.33
CA ARG A 294 -15.20 -11.15 4.05
C ARG A 294 -15.99 -12.15 3.19
N SER A 295 -15.78 -12.15 1.88
CA SER A 295 -16.58 -12.91 0.90
C SER A 295 -15.80 -13.12 -0.41
N GLU A 296 -16.27 -14.01 -1.28
CA GLU A 296 -15.84 -14.07 -2.70
C GLU A 296 -16.28 -12.84 -3.50
N GLU A 297 -16.88 -11.83 -2.87
CA GLU A 297 -17.31 -10.60 -3.52
C GLU A 297 -16.06 -9.81 -3.93
N ARG A 298 -15.81 -9.73 -5.23
CA ARG A 298 -14.75 -8.90 -5.81
C ARG A 298 -15.38 -7.91 -6.76
N GLY A 299 -14.66 -6.85 -7.06
CA GLY A 299 -15.00 -5.93 -8.12
C GLY A 299 -15.35 -4.54 -7.63
N LEU A 300 -15.96 -3.77 -8.52
CA LEU A 300 -16.07 -2.31 -8.38
C LEU A 300 -17.50 -1.81 -8.40
N SER A 301 -18.45 -2.66 -8.01
CA SER A 301 -19.83 -2.22 -7.78
C SER A 301 -19.86 -1.08 -6.77
N ARG A 302 -20.85 -0.19 -6.92
CA ARG A 302 -21.09 0.93 -6.00
C ARG A 302 -21.21 0.46 -4.56
N LYS A 303 -21.85 -0.69 -4.33
CA LYS A 303 -21.98 -1.32 -3.02
C LYS A 303 -20.60 -1.61 -2.43
N HIS A 304 -19.77 -2.34 -3.18
CA HIS A 304 -18.43 -2.72 -2.72
C HIS A 304 -17.55 -1.50 -2.47
N ILE A 305 -17.53 -0.52 -3.39
CA ILE A 305 -16.74 0.71 -3.22
C ILE A 305 -17.10 1.43 -1.91
N ILE A 306 -18.40 1.65 -1.65
CA ILE A 306 -18.85 2.37 -0.47
C ILE A 306 -18.55 1.59 0.81
N GLU A 307 -18.82 0.28 0.83
CA GLU A 307 -18.58 -0.57 2.00
C GLU A 307 -17.10 -0.71 2.31
N SER A 308 -16.26 -0.91 1.29
CA SER A 308 -14.81 -1.04 1.45
C SER A 308 -14.18 0.27 1.95
N VAL A 309 -14.57 1.42 1.40
CA VAL A 309 -14.04 2.72 1.88
C VAL A 309 -14.42 2.96 3.34
N LYS A 310 -15.69 2.73 3.72
CA LYS A 310 -16.12 2.87 5.12
C LYS A 310 -15.36 1.92 6.04
N ALA A 311 -15.19 0.67 5.63
CA ALA A 311 -14.47 -0.31 6.42
C ALA A 311 -12.98 0.06 6.57
N SER A 312 -12.35 0.58 5.52
CA SER A 312 -10.98 1.09 5.57
C SER A 312 -10.83 2.30 6.49
N LEU A 313 -11.76 3.25 6.47
CA LEU A 313 -11.75 4.39 7.39
C LEU A 313 -11.81 3.96 8.85
N LEU A 314 -12.66 2.97 9.17
CA LEU A 314 -12.76 2.42 10.52
C LEU A 314 -11.46 1.75 10.96
N ARG A 315 -10.84 0.93 10.10
CA ARG A 315 -9.56 0.26 10.40
C ARG A 315 -8.42 1.26 10.56
N LEU A 316 -8.31 2.20 9.64
CA LEU A 316 -7.34 3.29 9.69
C LEU A 316 -7.58 4.25 10.87
N GLN A 317 -8.79 4.24 11.45
CA GLN A 317 -9.21 5.18 12.49
C GLN A 317 -9.06 6.64 12.03
N LEU A 318 -9.43 6.90 10.77
CA LEU A 318 -9.35 8.21 10.13
C LEU A 318 -10.74 8.69 9.72
N ALA A 319 -10.94 10.01 9.75
CA ALA A 319 -12.16 10.63 9.24
C ALA A 319 -12.24 10.63 7.70
N TYR A 320 -11.07 10.67 7.02
CA TYR A 320 -10.97 10.66 5.56
C TYR A 320 -9.65 10.04 5.08
N ILE A 321 -9.66 9.52 3.85
CA ILE A 321 -8.49 9.05 3.10
C ILE A 321 -8.09 10.12 2.06
N ASP A 322 -6.80 10.35 1.81
CA ASP A 322 -6.41 11.36 0.84
C ASP A 322 -6.66 10.89 -0.59
N VAL A 323 -6.28 9.65 -0.92
CA VAL A 323 -6.55 9.08 -2.25
C VAL A 323 -7.04 7.64 -2.12
N VAL A 324 -8.26 7.38 -2.61
CA VAL A 324 -8.73 6.00 -2.80
C VAL A 324 -8.37 5.55 -4.21
N ILE A 325 -7.63 4.45 -4.31
CA ILE A 325 -7.13 3.92 -5.57
C ILE A 325 -7.93 2.68 -5.96
N VAL A 326 -8.47 2.68 -7.17
CA VAL A 326 -9.08 1.49 -7.76
C VAL A 326 -7.95 0.56 -8.23
N HIS A 327 -7.76 -0.58 -7.56
CA HIS A 327 -6.52 -1.35 -7.71
C HIS A 327 -6.43 -2.10 -9.06
N LYS A 328 -7.56 -2.39 -9.69
CA LYS A 328 -7.62 -3.11 -10.97
C LYS A 328 -8.89 -2.72 -11.71
N ALA A 329 -8.86 -2.70 -13.04
CA ALA A 329 -10.07 -2.54 -13.83
C ALA A 329 -10.99 -3.76 -13.64
N ASP A 330 -12.28 -3.51 -13.49
CA ASP A 330 -13.30 -4.55 -13.38
C ASP A 330 -14.11 -4.61 -14.68
N PRO A 331 -13.90 -5.64 -15.52
CA PRO A 331 -14.63 -5.75 -16.78
C PRO A 331 -16.13 -6.05 -16.59
N MET A 332 -16.55 -6.45 -15.38
CA MET A 332 -17.95 -6.77 -15.08
C MET A 332 -18.73 -5.57 -14.54
N CYS A 333 -18.06 -4.50 -14.12
CA CYS A 333 -18.70 -3.30 -13.61
C CYS A 333 -18.64 -2.16 -14.64
N PRO A 334 -19.80 -1.56 -15.02
CA PRO A 334 -19.80 -0.43 -15.94
C PRO A 334 -18.99 0.76 -15.41
N MET A 335 -18.20 1.39 -16.28
CA MET A 335 -17.37 2.55 -15.93
C MET A 335 -18.17 3.68 -15.27
N GLU A 336 -19.40 3.93 -15.76
CA GLU A 336 -20.31 4.93 -15.18
C GLU A 336 -20.56 4.68 -13.69
N GLU A 337 -20.80 3.42 -13.29
CA GLU A 337 -21.08 3.08 -11.89
C GLU A 337 -19.86 3.36 -11.01
N ILE A 338 -18.67 2.98 -11.49
CA ILE A 338 -17.39 3.21 -10.80
C ILE A 338 -17.18 4.70 -10.58
N VAL A 339 -17.25 5.52 -11.64
CA VAL A 339 -16.98 6.96 -11.51
C VAL A 339 -18.00 7.68 -10.63
N ARG A 340 -19.28 7.28 -10.67
CA ARG A 340 -20.32 7.83 -9.78
C ARG A 340 -20.15 7.39 -8.34
N ALA A 341 -19.68 6.17 -8.09
CA ALA A 341 -19.36 5.69 -6.75
C ALA A 341 -18.17 6.46 -6.17
N MET A 342 -17.08 6.64 -6.92
CA MET A 342 -15.92 7.41 -6.49
C MET A 342 -16.26 8.88 -6.25
N HIS A 343 -17.04 9.49 -7.15
CA HIS A 343 -17.56 10.85 -6.95
C HIS A 343 -18.41 10.97 -5.68
N TYR A 344 -19.26 9.99 -5.41
CA TYR A 344 -20.08 9.96 -4.18
C TYR A 344 -19.21 9.88 -2.92
N VAL A 345 -18.23 8.98 -2.88
CA VAL A 345 -17.30 8.83 -1.74
C VAL A 345 -16.58 10.14 -1.44
N ILE A 346 -16.14 10.86 -2.48
CA ILE A 346 -15.50 12.18 -2.30
C ILE A 346 -16.49 13.23 -1.82
N SER A 347 -17.71 13.25 -2.40
CA SER A 347 -18.76 14.21 -2.01
C SER A 347 -19.23 14.02 -0.57
N GLN A 348 -19.11 12.81 -0.02
CA GLN A 348 -19.37 12.51 1.40
C GLN A 348 -18.22 12.91 2.33
N GLY A 349 -17.07 13.35 1.80
CA GLY A 349 -15.89 13.70 2.58
C GLY A 349 -15.08 12.50 3.09
N TRP A 350 -15.40 11.28 2.65
CA TRP A 350 -14.68 10.06 3.05
C TRP A 350 -13.33 9.91 2.34
N ALA A 351 -13.20 10.50 1.14
CA ALA A 351 -11.95 10.60 0.42
C ALA A 351 -11.76 12.03 -0.13
N MET A 352 -10.51 12.49 -0.26
CA MET A 352 -10.22 13.79 -0.89
C MET A 352 -10.12 13.66 -2.42
N TYR A 353 -9.48 12.60 -2.89
CA TYR A 353 -9.26 12.31 -4.30
C TYR A 353 -9.41 10.82 -4.59
N TRP A 354 -9.37 10.49 -5.87
CA TRP A 354 -9.26 9.10 -6.30
C TRP A 354 -8.28 8.91 -7.44
N GLY A 355 -7.87 7.67 -7.64
CA GLY A 355 -6.97 7.26 -8.71
C GLY A 355 -7.20 5.82 -9.16
N THR A 356 -6.40 5.41 -10.13
CA THR A 356 -6.42 4.07 -10.73
C THR A 356 -5.09 3.39 -10.48
N ALA A 357 -5.04 2.06 -10.56
CA ALA A 357 -3.81 1.30 -10.59
C ALA A 357 -3.93 0.16 -11.58
N ARG A 358 -2.86 -0.09 -12.34
CA ARG A 358 -2.79 -1.15 -13.36
C ARG A 358 -3.78 -0.99 -14.52
N TRP A 359 -4.38 0.19 -14.70
CA TRP A 359 -5.33 0.44 -15.80
C TRP A 359 -4.63 0.77 -17.12
N SER A 360 -5.28 0.55 -18.27
CA SER A 360 -4.75 0.99 -19.57
C SER A 360 -4.87 2.49 -19.71
N PRO A 361 -4.06 3.10 -20.58
CA PRO A 361 -4.34 4.44 -21.06
C PRO A 361 -5.77 4.61 -21.61
N VAL A 362 -6.33 3.54 -22.20
CA VAL A 362 -7.70 3.53 -22.73
C VAL A 362 -8.73 3.59 -21.61
N GLU A 363 -8.64 2.71 -20.61
CA GLU A 363 -9.56 2.70 -19.46
C GLU A 363 -9.46 3.99 -18.63
N ILE A 364 -8.25 4.54 -18.45
CA ILE A 364 -8.07 5.82 -17.75
C ILE A 364 -8.76 6.96 -18.53
N MET A 365 -8.63 6.97 -19.86
CA MET A 365 -9.30 7.94 -20.71
C MET A 365 -10.82 7.73 -20.74
N GLU A 366 -11.28 6.49 -20.67
CA GLU A 366 -12.70 6.14 -20.56
C GLU A 366 -13.28 6.66 -19.24
N ALA A 367 -12.62 6.42 -18.11
CA ALA A 367 -12.99 6.99 -16.81
C ALA A 367 -13.04 8.52 -16.88
N TYR A 368 -12.01 9.15 -17.43
CA TYR A 368 -11.98 10.60 -17.60
C TYR A 368 -13.19 11.08 -18.44
N THR A 369 -13.46 10.43 -19.57
CA THR A 369 -14.57 10.78 -20.48
C THR A 369 -15.92 10.66 -19.77
N ASN A 370 -16.15 9.55 -19.06
CA ASN A 370 -17.35 9.34 -18.25
C ASN A 370 -17.48 10.42 -17.16
N CYS A 371 -16.40 10.74 -16.46
CA CYS A 371 -16.39 11.82 -15.48
C CYS A 371 -16.80 13.16 -16.09
N ARG A 372 -16.26 13.51 -17.27
CA ARG A 372 -16.62 14.75 -17.97
C ARG A 372 -18.08 14.75 -18.43
N GLN A 373 -18.59 13.62 -18.93
CA GLN A 373 -19.96 13.47 -19.38
C GLN A 373 -20.98 13.61 -18.23
N PHE A 374 -20.68 13.02 -17.07
CA PHE A 374 -21.59 13.00 -15.92
C PHE A 374 -21.27 14.06 -14.85
N ASN A 375 -20.38 14.99 -15.15
CA ASN A 375 -19.88 16.01 -14.22
C ASN A 375 -19.37 15.42 -12.88
N CYS A 376 -18.72 14.26 -12.96
CA CYS A 376 -18.08 13.59 -11.83
C CYS A 376 -16.61 14.01 -11.71
N ILE A 377 -16.05 13.80 -10.51
CA ILE A 377 -14.64 14.10 -10.23
C ILE A 377 -13.75 13.11 -10.98
N THR A 378 -12.73 13.60 -11.67
CA THR A 378 -11.78 12.79 -12.47
C THR A 378 -10.69 12.16 -11.59
N PRO A 379 -10.12 11.00 -11.98
CA PRO A 379 -8.97 10.44 -11.26
C PRO A 379 -7.76 11.35 -11.40
N ILE A 380 -6.93 11.47 -10.35
CA ILE A 380 -5.76 12.36 -10.35
C ILE A 380 -4.43 11.63 -10.53
N VAL A 381 -4.41 10.31 -10.35
CA VAL A 381 -3.19 9.50 -10.32
C VAL A 381 -3.45 8.12 -10.90
N GLU A 382 -2.48 7.61 -11.64
CA GLU A 382 -2.33 6.20 -11.95
C GLU A 382 -1.15 5.63 -11.15
N GLN A 383 -1.37 4.54 -10.43
CA GLN A 383 -0.34 3.81 -9.72
C GLN A 383 0.17 2.63 -10.56
N ALA A 384 1.35 2.77 -11.17
CA ALA A 384 1.89 1.83 -12.15
C ALA A 384 3.29 1.29 -11.78
N GLU A 385 3.56 0.05 -12.17
CA GLU A 385 4.88 -0.56 -11.98
C GLU A 385 5.91 0.21 -12.79
N TYR A 386 7.04 0.56 -12.17
CA TYR A 386 8.14 1.19 -12.88
C TYR A 386 9.49 0.78 -12.31
N HIS A 387 10.31 0.20 -13.16
CA HIS A 387 11.71 -0.09 -12.88
C HIS A 387 12.44 -0.40 -14.18
N MET A 388 13.74 -0.66 -14.11
CA MET A 388 14.60 -0.84 -15.29
C MET A 388 14.15 -1.91 -16.30
N PHE A 389 13.28 -2.85 -15.90
CA PHE A 389 12.73 -3.89 -16.78
C PHE A 389 11.24 -3.68 -17.14
N CYS A 390 10.51 -2.82 -16.43
CA CYS A 390 9.13 -2.43 -16.73
C CYS A 390 9.06 -0.93 -17.01
N ARG A 391 9.03 -0.53 -18.29
CA ARG A 391 9.25 0.87 -18.71
C ARG A 391 8.17 1.46 -19.60
N GLU A 392 7.50 0.62 -20.39
CA GLU A 392 6.73 1.08 -21.54
C GLU A 392 5.56 1.98 -21.15
N LYS A 393 4.73 1.54 -20.19
CA LYS A 393 3.56 2.29 -19.71
C LYS A 393 3.94 3.70 -19.25
N THR A 394 4.96 3.77 -18.41
CA THR A 394 5.36 4.96 -17.65
C THR A 394 6.21 5.93 -18.46
N GLU A 395 7.03 5.45 -19.39
CA GLU A 395 7.86 6.31 -20.25
C GLU A 395 7.13 6.77 -21.53
N LEU A 396 6.19 5.99 -22.07
CA LEU A 396 5.51 6.35 -23.33
C LEU A 396 4.12 6.95 -23.16
N TYR A 397 3.28 6.38 -22.27
CA TYR A 397 1.84 6.68 -22.24
C TYR A 397 1.44 7.60 -21.08
N ILE A 398 2.02 7.42 -19.89
CA ILE A 398 1.72 8.27 -18.74
C ILE A 398 2.06 9.76 -18.98
N PRO A 399 3.17 10.14 -19.63
CA PRO A 399 3.44 11.55 -19.94
C PRO A 399 2.36 12.16 -20.84
N GLU A 400 1.78 11.36 -21.74
CA GLU A 400 0.68 11.80 -22.61
C GLU A 400 -0.61 12.02 -21.80
N LEU A 401 -0.96 11.10 -20.90
CA LEU A 401 -2.11 11.25 -20.00
C LEU A 401 -1.95 12.47 -19.07
N TYR A 402 -0.75 12.68 -18.51
CA TYR A 402 -0.45 13.86 -17.70
C TYR A 402 -0.70 15.16 -18.48
N ASN A 403 -0.20 15.23 -19.71
CA ASN A 403 -0.33 16.43 -20.54
C ASN A 403 -1.79 16.69 -20.95
N LYS A 404 -2.52 15.64 -21.38
CA LYS A 404 -3.90 15.75 -21.87
C LYS A 404 -4.94 15.93 -20.78
N ILE A 405 -4.90 15.09 -19.75
CA ILE A 405 -5.97 15.00 -18.73
C ILE A 405 -5.49 15.28 -17.30
N GLY A 406 -4.19 15.46 -17.09
CA GLY A 406 -3.64 15.85 -15.78
C GLY A 406 -3.43 14.70 -14.79
N VAL A 407 -3.58 13.45 -15.22
CA VAL A 407 -3.33 12.27 -14.37
C VAL A 407 -1.83 12.12 -14.10
N GLY A 408 -1.46 12.06 -12.83
CA GLY A 408 -0.09 11.84 -12.37
C GLY A 408 0.30 10.37 -12.28
N LEU A 409 1.54 10.14 -11.87
CA LEU A 409 2.16 8.83 -11.69
C LEU A 409 2.63 8.64 -10.25
N MET A 410 2.12 7.59 -9.62
CA MET A 410 2.74 6.99 -8.46
C MET A 410 3.38 5.67 -8.89
N ALA A 411 4.71 5.65 -8.97
CA ALA A 411 5.44 4.46 -9.38
C ALA A 411 5.61 3.49 -8.21
N TRP A 412 5.61 2.18 -8.46
CA TRP A 412 5.88 1.15 -7.45
C TRP A 412 6.82 0.07 -7.95
N SER A 413 7.33 -0.72 -7.00
CA SER A 413 8.36 -1.75 -7.21
C SER A 413 9.59 -1.27 -7.99
N PRO A 414 10.28 -0.19 -7.57
CA PRO A 414 11.58 0.16 -8.15
C PRO A 414 12.61 -0.96 -7.99
N ILE A 415 12.40 -1.80 -6.98
CA ILE A 415 13.22 -2.96 -6.62
C ILE A 415 12.36 -4.22 -6.76
N THR A 416 11.85 -4.52 -7.97
CA THR A 416 11.24 -5.83 -8.27
C THR A 416 12.27 -6.96 -8.20
N MET A 417 13.55 -6.62 -8.13
CA MET A 417 14.67 -7.54 -7.98
C MET A 417 14.90 -7.78 -6.49
N GLY A 418 14.22 -8.78 -5.95
CA GLY A 418 14.50 -9.30 -4.61
C GLY A 418 15.98 -9.66 -4.51
N LEU A 419 16.75 -8.80 -3.86
CA LEU A 419 18.09 -9.08 -3.39
C LEU A 419 17.97 -10.04 -2.21
N ALA A 420 17.79 -11.33 -2.49
CA ALA A 420 18.19 -12.33 -1.51
C ALA A 420 19.69 -12.57 -1.75
N GLN A 421 20.55 -11.90 -0.99
CA GLN A 421 21.93 -12.37 -0.86
C GLN A 421 21.86 -13.74 -0.20
N SER A 422 22.08 -14.82 -0.96
CA SER A 422 22.35 -16.12 -0.38
C SER A 422 23.71 -16.07 0.29
N LYS A 423 23.77 -16.33 1.60
CA LYS A 423 25.03 -16.36 2.37
C LYS A 423 25.99 -17.49 1.93
N GLU A 424 25.57 -18.42 1.08
CA GLU A 424 26.32 -19.66 0.81
C GLU A 424 27.00 -19.73 -0.57
N ASP A 425 26.79 -18.77 -1.45
CA ASP A 425 27.60 -18.60 -2.64
C ASP A 425 27.65 -17.11 -2.94
N GLY A 426 28.84 -16.55 -3.22
CA GLY A 426 29.06 -15.12 -3.52
C GLY A 426 28.37 -14.61 -4.80
N GLY A 427 27.34 -15.31 -5.29
CA GLY A 427 26.46 -14.88 -6.36
C GLY A 427 25.23 -14.16 -5.80
N ILE A 428 24.96 -12.97 -6.32
CA ILE A 428 23.71 -12.27 -6.06
C ILE A 428 22.58 -13.03 -6.78
N GLN A 429 21.75 -13.79 -6.05
CA GLN A 429 20.51 -14.35 -6.60
C GLN A 429 19.42 -13.28 -6.57
N LEU A 430 19.24 -12.61 -7.71
CA LEU A 430 18.17 -11.63 -7.87
C LEU A 430 16.92 -12.35 -8.35
N PHE A 431 16.00 -12.59 -7.43
CA PHE A 431 14.67 -13.04 -7.79
C PHE A 431 13.88 -11.81 -8.26
N SER A 432 13.61 -11.72 -9.56
CA SER A 432 12.49 -10.90 -10.04
C SER A 432 11.23 -11.43 -9.35
N ARG A 433 10.59 -10.64 -8.49
CA ARG A 433 9.25 -10.97 -7.98
C ARG A 433 8.30 -11.03 -9.17
N TYR A 434 8.10 -12.24 -9.72
CA TYR A 434 6.98 -12.73 -10.53
C TYR A 434 6.48 -11.93 -11.76
N SER A 435 6.90 -10.69 -12.02
CA SER A 435 6.21 -9.82 -12.99
C SER A 435 6.57 -10.07 -14.46
N PHE A 436 7.66 -10.79 -14.77
CA PHE A 436 8.10 -10.94 -16.15
C PHE A 436 7.76 -12.31 -16.70
N ARG A 437 6.53 -12.45 -17.25
CA ARG A 437 6.23 -13.13 -18.52
C ARG A 437 4.73 -13.19 -18.82
N SER A 438 4.24 -12.21 -19.58
CA SER A 438 3.48 -12.53 -20.80
C SER A 438 3.45 -11.31 -21.73
N LYS A 439 4.20 -11.38 -22.84
CA LYS A 439 4.34 -10.32 -23.84
C LYS A 439 3.01 -9.84 -24.46
N TYR A 440 1.88 -10.51 -24.20
CA TYR A 440 0.54 -10.10 -24.64
C TYR A 440 -0.61 -10.47 -23.68
N ARG A 441 -0.36 -10.75 -22.39
CA ARG A 441 -1.44 -10.94 -21.41
C ARG A 441 -1.05 -10.38 -20.02
N SER A 442 -1.48 -9.16 -19.73
CA SER A 442 -2.03 -8.82 -18.42
C SER A 442 -2.72 -7.46 -18.50
N PHE A 443 -3.89 -7.45 -19.16
CA PHE A 443 -4.96 -6.48 -18.88
C PHE A 443 -5.87 -6.98 -17.74
N SER A 444 -5.55 -8.13 -17.15
CA SER A 444 -6.28 -8.72 -16.04
C SER A 444 -5.45 -9.86 -15.47
N TRP A 445 -4.93 -9.72 -14.26
CA TRP A 445 -4.51 -10.87 -13.46
C TRP A 445 -5.78 -11.53 -12.92
N THR A 446 -6.25 -12.61 -13.55
CA THR A 446 -7.28 -13.48 -12.95
C THR A 446 -6.64 -14.31 -11.84
N GLU A 447 -7.33 -14.36 -10.70
CA GLU A 447 -7.38 -15.35 -9.59
C GLU A 447 -6.21 -16.32 -9.26
N ASP A 448 -5.41 -16.77 -10.23
CA ASP A 448 -4.39 -17.81 -10.04
C ASP A 448 -3.21 -17.39 -9.15
N GLU A 449 -2.91 -16.09 -9.04
CA GLU A 449 -1.71 -15.64 -8.30
C GLU A 449 -1.89 -15.55 -6.79
N THR A 450 -3.11 -15.37 -6.28
CA THR A 450 -3.37 -15.41 -4.83
C THR A 450 -3.34 -16.84 -4.28
N SER A 451 -3.60 -17.84 -5.12
CA SER A 451 -3.57 -19.27 -4.76
C SER A 451 -2.14 -19.85 -4.78
N ALA A 452 -1.23 -19.24 -5.56
CA ALA A 452 0.19 -19.62 -5.61
C ALA A 452 0.96 -19.38 -4.30
N ASN A 453 0.35 -18.72 -3.31
CA ASN A 453 0.94 -18.56 -1.97
C ASN A 453 0.70 -19.76 -1.04
N LYS A 454 -0.17 -20.72 -1.41
CA LYS A 454 -0.53 -21.88 -0.55
C LYS A 454 0.17 -23.18 -0.92
N GLU A 455 0.65 -23.32 -2.15
CA GLU A 455 1.50 -24.44 -2.55
C GLU A 455 2.87 -23.90 -2.93
N GLY A 456 3.90 -24.38 -2.24
CA GLY A 456 5.24 -23.83 -2.27
C GLY A 456 5.83 -23.65 -3.68
N PHE A 457 6.91 -22.89 -3.72
CA PHE A 457 7.84 -22.50 -4.80
C PHE A 457 8.30 -23.61 -5.81
N SER A 458 7.66 -24.78 -5.84
CA SER A 458 8.03 -25.95 -6.64
C SER A 458 7.47 -25.93 -8.07
N TRP A 459 6.21 -25.55 -8.28
CA TRP A 459 5.53 -25.67 -9.59
C TRP A 459 5.93 -24.58 -10.62
N VAL A 460 6.60 -23.52 -10.19
CA VAL A 460 7.00 -22.38 -11.05
C VAL A 460 8.37 -22.58 -11.70
N LYS A 461 9.13 -23.62 -11.30
CA LYS A 461 10.38 -23.99 -11.98
C LYS A 461 10.18 -24.38 -13.45
N GLU A 462 8.95 -24.66 -13.89
CA GLU A 462 8.72 -25.41 -15.12
C GLU A 462 8.36 -24.58 -16.37
N LYS A 463 8.25 -23.24 -16.31
CA LYS A 463 7.85 -22.43 -17.49
C LYS A 463 8.61 -21.13 -17.74
N VAL A 464 9.84 -21.00 -17.26
CA VAL A 464 10.72 -19.91 -17.68
C VAL A 464 11.71 -20.45 -18.71
N GLN A 465 11.74 -19.89 -19.92
CA GLN A 465 12.81 -20.23 -20.86
C GLN A 465 14.15 -19.84 -20.22
N PRO A 466 15.07 -20.80 -20.00
CA PRO A 466 16.31 -20.56 -19.27
C PRO A 466 17.14 -19.39 -19.83
N GLU A 467 17.05 -19.16 -21.14
CA GLU A 467 17.84 -18.17 -21.85
C GLU A 467 17.44 -16.71 -21.54
N GLU A 468 16.14 -16.42 -21.35
CA GLU A 468 15.71 -15.05 -21.02
C GLU A 468 16.08 -14.66 -19.59
N THR A 469 15.97 -15.60 -18.64
CA THR A 469 16.43 -15.41 -17.26
C THR A 469 17.94 -15.21 -17.22
N ARG A 470 18.69 -15.98 -18.02
CA ARG A 470 20.15 -15.85 -18.13
C ARG A 470 20.56 -14.45 -18.60
N LYS A 471 19.94 -13.96 -19.68
CA LYS A 471 20.17 -12.60 -20.20
C LYS A 471 19.82 -11.52 -19.17
N GLN A 472 18.69 -11.66 -18.46
CA GLN A 472 18.34 -10.71 -17.40
C GLN A 472 19.37 -10.73 -16.26
N SER A 473 19.82 -11.91 -15.86
CA SER A 473 20.82 -12.08 -14.80
C SER A 473 22.17 -11.44 -15.17
N GLU A 474 22.57 -11.57 -16.44
CA GLU A 474 23.76 -10.90 -16.99
C GLU A 474 23.63 -9.37 -16.94
N LYS A 475 22.49 -8.81 -17.40
CA LYS A 475 22.21 -7.38 -17.32
C LYS A 475 22.27 -6.86 -15.88
N ILE A 476 21.74 -7.64 -14.94
CA ILE A 476 21.79 -7.25 -13.54
C ILE A 476 23.22 -7.26 -13.00
N ARG A 477 24.03 -8.26 -13.38
CA ARG A 477 25.45 -8.30 -13.00
C ARG A 477 26.20 -7.08 -13.51
N GLU A 478 25.97 -6.69 -14.76
CA GLU A 478 26.54 -5.47 -15.34
C GLU A 478 26.08 -4.20 -14.61
N LEU A 479 24.79 -4.11 -14.26
CA LEU A 479 24.26 -3.00 -13.47
C LEU A 479 24.87 -2.96 -12.06
N ASN A 480 25.13 -4.11 -11.45
CA ASN A 480 25.77 -4.18 -10.15
C ASN A 480 27.23 -3.70 -10.22
N SER A 481 27.98 -4.12 -11.25
CA SER A 481 29.34 -3.61 -11.49
C SER A 481 29.34 -2.10 -11.78
N LEU A 482 28.30 -1.57 -12.41
CA LEU A 482 28.11 -0.12 -12.54
C LEU A 482 27.81 0.54 -11.18
N SER A 483 26.92 -0.01 -10.36
CA SER A 483 26.60 0.57 -9.05
C SER A 483 27.81 0.60 -8.11
N GLU A 484 28.63 -0.45 -8.13
CA GLU A 484 29.89 -0.53 -7.37
C GLU A 484 30.88 0.58 -7.78
N ARG A 485 31.06 0.83 -9.08
CA ARG A 485 31.88 1.95 -9.58
C ARG A 485 31.37 3.32 -9.13
N LEU A 486 30.07 3.45 -8.91
CA LEU A 486 29.43 4.68 -8.44
C LEU A 486 29.42 4.81 -6.92
N GLY A 487 29.92 3.80 -6.19
CA GLY A 487 29.92 3.76 -4.73
C GLY A 487 28.52 3.68 -4.14
N CYS A 488 27.59 2.97 -4.80
CA CYS A 488 26.21 2.82 -4.36
C CYS A 488 25.73 1.36 -4.48
N THR A 489 24.66 1.02 -3.78
CA THR A 489 24.01 -0.28 -3.94
C THR A 489 23.17 -0.31 -5.23
N LEU A 490 22.95 -1.50 -5.78
CA LEU A 490 22.06 -1.67 -6.93
C LEU A 490 20.63 -1.18 -6.64
N ALA A 491 20.17 -1.33 -5.40
CA ALA A 491 18.87 -0.81 -4.94
C ALA A 491 18.84 0.72 -5.03
N GLN A 492 19.87 1.39 -4.51
CA GLN A 492 19.99 2.84 -4.59
C GLN A 492 20.07 3.33 -6.05
N LEU A 493 20.84 2.65 -6.90
CA LEU A 493 20.92 2.97 -8.33
C LEU A 493 19.54 2.83 -9.00
N SER A 494 18.80 1.76 -8.69
CA SER A 494 17.46 1.50 -9.24
C SER A 494 16.45 2.57 -8.84
N ILE A 495 16.44 2.96 -7.56
CA ILE A 495 15.56 4.04 -7.06
C ILE A 495 15.92 5.38 -7.72
N ALA A 496 17.21 5.72 -7.76
CA ALA A 496 17.68 6.97 -8.36
C ALA A 496 17.37 7.05 -9.86
N TRP A 497 17.49 5.93 -10.58
CA TRP A 497 17.13 5.84 -12.00
C TRP A 497 15.63 6.05 -12.21
N CYS A 498 14.77 5.42 -11.40
CA CYS A 498 13.31 5.62 -11.49
C CYS A 498 12.93 7.09 -11.25
N LEU A 499 13.55 7.73 -10.25
CA LEU A 499 13.31 9.14 -9.91
C LEU A 499 13.95 10.15 -10.87
N LYS A 500 14.84 9.69 -11.76
CA LYS A 500 15.37 10.52 -12.84
C LYS A 500 14.31 10.84 -13.88
N ASN A 501 13.30 9.96 -14.04
CA ASN A 501 12.14 10.24 -14.88
C ASN A 501 11.25 11.28 -14.20
N GLU A 502 11.18 12.48 -14.78
CA GLU A 502 10.39 13.60 -14.24
C GLU A 502 8.89 13.32 -14.18
N SER A 503 8.41 12.35 -14.97
CA SER A 503 7.02 11.92 -14.97
C SER A 503 6.62 11.22 -13.68
N VAL A 504 7.57 10.72 -12.89
CA VAL A 504 7.32 10.09 -11.59
C VAL A 504 7.22 11.19 -10.53
N GLN A 505 6.01 11.44 -10.01
CA GLN A 505 5.81 12.42 -8.94
C GLN A 505 6.02 11.81 -7.55
N CYS A 506 5.76 10.52 -7.38
CA CYS A 506 6.03 9.77 -6.15
C CYS A 506 6.44 8.34 -6.48
N LEU A 507 7.56 7.87 -5.93
CA LEU A 507 8.00 6.48 -6.01
C LEU A 507 7.78 5.78 -4.68
N LEU A 508 6.96 4.73 -4.68
CA LEU A 508 6.68 3.93 -3.49
C LEU A 508 7.84 2.98 -3.18
N LEU A 509 8.44 3.17 -2.01
CA LEU A 509 9.51 2.38 -1.46
C LEU A 509 8.95 1.38 -0.45
N GLY A 510 9.50 0.17 -0.44
CA GLY A 510 9.22 -0.83 0.57
C GLY A 510 10.46 -1.09 1.42
N ALA A 511 10.26 -1.32 2.72
CA ALA A 511 11.33 -1.69 3.63
C ALA A 511 10.81 -2.63 4.73
N THR A 512 11.66 -3.54 5.20
CA THR A 512 11.39 -4.41 6.36
C THR A 512 12.19 -4.01 7.60
N SER A 513 13.11 -3.04 7.48
CA SER A 513 13.88 -2.46 8.58
C SER A 513 14.12 -0.97 8.38
N THR A 514 14.47 -0.27 9.47
CA THR A 514 14.86 1.14 9.43
C THR A 514 16.12 1.36 8.60
N ASP A 515 17.10 0.44 8.68
CA ASP A 515 18.35 0.53 7.93
C ASP A 515 18.10 0.45 6.42
N GLN A 516 17.21 -0.46 5.99
CA GLN A 516 16.84 -0.57 4.59
C GLN A 516 16.10 0.68 4.10
N LEU A 517 15.18 1.22 4.89
CA LEU A 517 14.50 2.47 4.52
C LEU A 517 15.49 3.64 4.45
N TYR A 518 16.40 3.74 5.40
CA TYR A 518 17.44 4.76 5.41
C TYR A 518 18.33 4.65 4.17
N ASP A 519 18.81 3.45 3.83
CA ASP A 519 19.60 3.18 2.62
C ASP A 519 18.84 3.60 1.34
N ASN A 520 17.56 3.22 1.26
CA ASN A 520 16.70 3.60 0.15
C ASN A 520 16.53 5.13 0.05
N ILE A 521 16.44 5.85 1.17
CA ILE A 521 16.36 7.32 1.19
C ILE A 521 17.66 7.96 0.70
N GLN A 522 18.83 7.39 1.01
CA GLN A 522 20.13 7.91 0.55
C GLN A 522 20.26 7.91 -0.98
N SER A 523 19.49 7.07 -1.69
CA SER A 523 19.43 7.06 -3.15
C SER A 523 19.09 8.43 -3.77
N LEU A 524 18.37 9.30 -3.04
CA LEU A 524 17.99 10.63 -3.51
C LEU A 524 19.20 11.51 -3.84
N GLN A 525 20.33 11.27 -3.16
CA GLN A 525 21.59 11.99 -3.40
C GLN A 525 22.31 11.54 -4.67
N LEU A 526 21.91 10.40 -5.25
CA LEU A 526 22.47 9.89 -6.51
C LEU A 526 21.80 10.49 -7.74
N ILE A 527 20.55 10.95 -7.64
CA ILE A 527 19.80 11.55 -8.75
C ILE A 527 20.59 12.63 -9.52
N PRO A 528 21.23 13.63 -8.86
CA PRO A 528 22.05 14.63 -9.54
C PRO A 528 23.36 14.05 -10.10
N LYS A 529 23.87 12.95 -9.54
CA LYS A 529 25.11 12.28 -9.99
C LYS A 529 24.88 11.45 -11.26
N LEU A 530 23.66 11.00 -11.53
CA LEU A 530 23.29 10.32 -12.78
C LEU A 530 23.36 11.29 -13.98
N ASN A 531 24.55 11.45 -14.55
CA ASN A 531 24.78 12.27 -15.74
C ASN A 531 24.36 11.55 -17.03
N THR A 532 24.37 12.26 -18.16
CA THR A 532 23.94 11.72 -19.46
C THR A 532 24.74 10.49 -19.89
N ASN A 533 26.05 10.44 -19.60
CA ASN A 533 26.90 9.30 -19.96
C ASN A 533 26.52 8.05 -19.16
N MET A 534 26.27 8.21 -17.87
CA MET A 534 25.86 7.10 -17.00
C MET A 534 24.48 6.58 -17.38
N VAL A 535 23.54 7.47 -17.69
CA VAL A 535 22.22 7.06 -18.20
C VAL A 535 22.37 6.31 -19.52
N ALA A 536 23.20 6.81 -20.45
CA ALA A 536 23.47 6.11 -21.71
C ALA A 536 24.10 4.72 -21.50
N GLU A 537 24.97 4.57 -20.50
CA GLU A 537 25.54 3.28 -20.12
C GLU A 537 24.48 2.32 -19.57
N ILE A 538 23.57 2.80 -18.71
CA ILE A 538 22.41 2.02 -18.23
C ILE A 538 21.53 1.60 -19.41
N GLU A 539 21.22 2.51 -20.35
CA GLU A 539 20.44 2.19 -21.54
C GLU A 539 21.11 1.13 -22.42
N ARG A 540 22.44 1.18 -22.55
CA ARG A 540 23.24 0.17 -23.28
C ARG A 540 23.18 -1.20 -22.59
N ILE A 541 23.19 -1.25 -21.26
CA ILE A 541 23.07 -2.53 -20.53
C ILE A 541 21.64 -3.08 -20.66
N LEU A 542 20.63 -2.22 -20.51
CA LEU A 542 19.24 -2.65 -20.48
C LEU A 542 18.70 -3.04 -21.86
N GLU A 543 19.11 -2.36 -22.92
CA GLU A 543 18.69 -2.61 -24.31
C GLU A 543 17.17 -2.78 -24.48
N ASN A 544 16.38 -2.06 -23.69
CA ASN A 544 14.93 -2.20 -23.63
C ASN A 544 14.22 -0.83 -23.62
N LYS A 545 14.90 0.21 -24.09
CA LYS A 545 14.35 1.56 -24.16
C LYS A 545 13.04 1.52 -24.96
N PRO A 546 11.90 1.91 -24.37
CA PRO A 546 10.63 1.77 -25.04
C PRO A 546 10.55 2.76 -26.21
N ALA A 547 10.00 2.30 -27.33
CA ALA A 547 9.77 3.09 -28.53
C ALA A 547 8.33 2.90 -28.99
N ARG A 548 7.68 3.98 -29.43
CA ARG A 548 6.36 3.86 -30.04
C ARG A 548 6.48 3.06 -31.34
N PRO A 549 5.54 2.15 -31.64
CA PRO A 549 5.50 1.55 -32.96
C PRO A 549 5.36 2.66 -34.01
N PRO A 550 5.98 2.50 -35.19
CA PRO A 550 5.88 3.49 -36.26
C PRO A 550 4.40 3.72 -36.59
N MET A 551 4.01 4.99 -36.73
CA MET A 551 2.65 5.31 -37.17
C MET A 551 2.47 4.72 -38.56
N VAL A 552 1.61 3.70 -38.66
CA VAL A 552 1.28 3.11 -39.94
C VAL A 552 0.33 4.07 -40.63
N SER A 553 0.83 4.75 -41.67
CA SER A 553 -0.01 5.60 -42.50
C SER A 553 -1.09 4.75 -43.16
N THR A 554 -2.35 5.19 -43.11
CA THR A 554 -3.43 4.55 -43.88
C THR A 554 -3.17 4.61 -45.39
N LEU A 555 -2.34 5.54 -45.87
CA LEU A 555 -1.84 5.59 -47.24
C LEU A 555 -0.73 4.56 -47.53
N ALA A 556 -0.04 4.06 -46.50
CA ALA A 556 0.98 3.01 -46.65
C ALA A 556 0.39 1.59 -46.48
N LEU A 557 -0.81 1.48 -45.90
CA LEU A 557 -1.60 0.25 -45.78
C LEU A 557 -2.50 -0.02 -46.99
N ARG A 558 -2.90 1.04 -47.70
CA ARG A 558 -3.58 0.97 -49.00
C ARG A 558 -2.55 0.76 -50.09
#